data_AF-A0A498QV79-F1
#
_entry.id   AF-A0A498QV79-F1
#
_cell.length_a   1.000
_cell.length_b   1.000
_cell.length_c   1.000
_cell.angle_alpha   90.00
_cell.angle_beta   90.00
_cell.angle_gamma   90.00
#
_symmetry.space_group_name_H-M   'P 1'
#
loop_
_entity.id
_entity.type
_entity.pdbx_description
1 polymer ?
#
loop_
_entity_poly.entity_id
_entity_poly.type
_entity_poly.pdbx_seq_one_letter_code
_entity_poly.pdbx_strand_id
1 'polypeptide(L)'
;MAPQQPGAQRVRRRASRAAGPAKAVSSQRDTAEATVTVASTPEPKPPAKPATPAKARSALRPPPRRRARGRLVAWISLVAAVVVIAALSWGVLALVGQHRDADAEQARERRFVDTATQLVVNMFSYTPNTIDEAVNRFVNSTSGPLRGMLSANNNVDNLKGLFRATNATSEAVINGAALEGIDTVSDNASVLVSVRVTVADIDGVNKPSMPYRLRVIVHEDETGRMTGYDLKYPDGGN
;
A
#
# COMPACT_ATOMS: atom_id res chain seq x y z
N MET A 1 18.99 0.17 -46.99
CA MET A 1 19.41 1.58 -47.23
C MET A 1 18.29 2.46 -46.70
N ALA A 2 18.21 2.67 -45.38
CA ALA A 2 18.82 3.74 -44.56
C ALA A 2 18.16 5.14 -44.77
N PRO A 3 17.97 5.98 -43.73
CA PRO A 3 18.44 5.86 -42.36
C PRO A 3 17.35 5.95 -41.26
N GLN A 4 17.69 5.37 -40.11
CA GLN A 4 17.04 5.61 -38.81
C GLN A 4 17.40 7.02 -38.31
N GLN A 5 16.44 7.73 -37.72
CA GLN A 5 16.70 8.93 -36.91
C GLN A 5 16.93 8.54 -35.46
N PRO A 6 18.06 8.92 -34.85
CA PRO A 6 18.31 8.76 -33.42
C PRO A 6 17.96 10.05 -32.66
N GLY A 7 17.46 9.89 -31.43
CA GLY A 7 17.75 10.85 -30.37
C GLY A 7 16.57 11.69 -29.85
N ALA A 8 16.10 11.33 -28.67
CA ALA A 8 15.69 12.30 -27.67
C ALA A 8 15.89 11.67 -26.28
N GLN A 9 17.13 11.69 -25.81
CA GLN A 9 17.50 11.29 -24.46
C GLN A 9 16.84 12.27 -23.47
N ARG A 10 15.85 11.78 -22.71
CA ARG A 10 15.12 12.56 -21.71
C ARG A 10 16.10 13.05 -20.63
N VAL A 11 16.42 14.33 -20.68
CA VAL A 11 17.23 15.03 -19.67
C VAL A 11 16.51 14.96 -18.32
N ARG A 12 17.04 14.15 -17.39
CA ARG A 12 16.60 14.15 -15.98
C ARG A 12 17.02 15.49 -15.36
N ARG A 13 16.04 16.39 -15.19
CA ARG A 13 16.18 17.63 -14.44
C ARG A 13 16.56 17.28 -12.99
N ARG A 14 17.85 17.46 -12.64
CA ARG A 14 18.33 17.40 -11.25
C ARG A 14 17.64 18.51 -10.47
N ALA A 15 16.88 18.14 -9.44
CA ALA A 15 16.43 19.09 -8.44
C ALA A 15 17.65 19.49 -7.59
N SER A 16 18.13 20.72 -7.77
CA SER A 16 19.06 21.38 -6.88
C SER A 16 18.32 21.80 -5.61
N ARG A 17 18.61 21.16 -4.47
CA ARG A 17 18.27 21.68 -3.14
C ARG A 17 19.50 22.35 -2.53
N ALA A 18 19.30 23.54 -1.98
CA ALA A 18 20.30 24.32 -1.26
C ALA A 18 20.77 23.58 0.01
N ALA A 19 22.06 23.66 0.29
CA ALA A 19 22.68 23.14 1.50
C ALA A 19 22.27 23.99 2.72
N GLY A 20 21.59 23.37 3.68
CA GLY A 20 21.39 23.91 5.02
C GLY A 20 22.49 23.42 5.98
N PRO A 21 22.84 24.19 7.02
CA PRO A 21 23.98 23.89 7.87
C PRO A 21 23.66 22.77 8.87
N ALA A 22 24.50 21.74 8.91
CA ALA A 22 24.48 20.72 9.96
C ALA A 22 25.43 21.13 11.09
N LYS A 23 24.92 21.19 12.32
CA LYS A 23 25.74 21.24 13.54
C LYS A 23 25.28 20.18 14.53
N ALA A 24 26.30 19.50 15.05
CA ALA A 24 26.41 18.83 16.35
C ALA A 24 25.87 17.40 16.52
N VAL A 25 26.82 16.46 16.64
CA VAL A 25 26.85 15.26 17.50
C VAL A 25 28.37 14.95 17.68
N SER A 26 29.01 14.57 18.79
CA SER A 26 28.76 14.52 20.24
C SER A 26 30.08 14.05 20.89
N SER A 27 30.23 14.26 22.21
CA SER A 27 30.90 13.36 23.19
C SER A 27 32.36 12.94 23.00
N GLN A 28 33.20 13.18 24.03
CA GLN A 28 33.86 12.10 24.78
C GLN A 28 34.50 12.67 26.07
N ARG A 29 34.27 11.98 27.20
CA ARG A 29 35.07 12.06 28.44
C ARG A 29 36.40 11.36 28.19
N ASP A 30 37.46 11.78 28.88
CA ASP A 30 38.46 10.83 29.38
C ASP A 30 39.14 11.30 30.65
N THR A 31 39.62 10.30 31.39
CA THR A 31 40.04 10.25 32.80
C THR A 31 41.57 10.14 32.86
N ALA A 32 42.23 10.77 33.84
CA ALA A 32 43.55 10.42 34.41
C ALA A 32 43.85 11.46 35.51
N GLU A 33 43.82 11.17 36.82
CA GLU A 33 44.62 10.29 37.67
C GLU A 33 46.08 10.75 37.93
N ALA A 34 46.33 11.02 39.22
CA ALA A 34 47.55 10.95 40.03
C ALA A 34 48.85 11.68 39.60
N THR A 35 49.39 12.51 40.51
CA THR A 35 50.55 12.11 41.35
C THR A 35 50.92 13.16 42.41
N VAL A 36 51.33 12.62 43.56
CA VAL A 36 51.73 13.29 44.80
C VAL A 36 53.22 13.63 44.76
N THR A 37 53.64 14.73 45.39
CA THR A 37 55.00 14.81 45.97
C THR A 37 54.98 15.66 47.24
N VAL A 38 55.52 15.06 48.31
CA VAL A 38 55.68 15.57 49.69
C VAL A 38 57.17 15.79 49.95
N ALA A 39 57.47 16.67 50.92
CA ALA A 39 58.66 16.77 51.79
C ALA A 39 59.44 18.08 51.61
N SER A 40 60.02 18.73 52.62
CA SER A 40 59.98 18.68 54.10
C SER A 40 60.89 19.81 54.61
N THR A 41 60.76 20.15 55.90
CA THR A 41 61.84 20.57 56.84
C THR A 41 61.72 21.99 57.44
N PRO A 42 62.01 22.19 58.76
CA PRO A 42 61.38 23.20 59.63
C PRO A 42 62.29 24.35 60.12
N GLU A 43 61.64 25.37 60.73
CA GLU A 43 62.04 26.37 61.78
C GLU A 43 63.48 26.96 61.86
N PRO A 44 63.68 28.25 62.30
CA PRO A 44 63.17 28.80 63.57
C PRO A 44 62.74 30.30 63.60
N LYS A 45 61.92 30.61 64.61
CA LYS A 45 61.48 31.95 65.13
C LYS A 45 62.65 32.64 65.90
N PRO A 46 62.80 33.99 66.04
CA PRO A 46 61.93 34.86 66.87
C PRO A 46 61.95 36.40 66.53
N PRO A 47 61.52 37.34 67.41
CA PRO A 47 60.18 37.94 67.44
C PRO A 47 60.16 39.50 67.30
N ALA A 48 59.02 40.11 66.96
CA ALA A 48 58.53 41.38 67.56
C ALA A 48 57.30 41.96 66.82
N LYS A 49 56.43 42.59 67.62
CA LYS A 49 55.12 43.23 67.38
C LYS A 49 55.21 44.53 66.54
N PRO A 50 54.12 45.28 66.29
CA PRO A 50 52.72 44.94 65.96
C PRO A 50 52.26 45.69 64.69
N ALA A 51 51.51 45.04 63.79
CA ALA A 51 50.75 45.75 62.77
C ALA A 51 49.27 45.41 62.94
N THR A 52 48.50 46.36 63.45
CA THR A 52 47.05 46.33 63.37
C THR A 52 46.68 46.63 61.91
N PRO A 53 45.94 45.74 61.24
CA PRO A 53 44.86 46.28 60.43
C PRO A 53 43.59 45.46 60.54
N ALA A 54 42.48 46.21 60.52
CA ALA A 54 41.15 45.82 60.10
C ALA A 54 40.58 44.52 60.70
N LYS A 55 39.65 44.67 61.64
CA LYS A 55 38.58 43.68 61.85
C LYS A 55 38.07 43.25 60.48
N ALA A 56 38.33 41.98 60.14
CA ALA A 56 37.82 41.35 58.94
C ALA A 56 36.30 41.57 58.89
N ARG A 57 35.86 42.32 57.88
CA ARG A 57 34.44 42.39 57.52
C ARG A 57 33.96 40.96 57.37
N SER A 58 32.83 40.65 58.00
CA SER A 58 32.16 39.37 57.90
C SER A 58 32.23 38.86 56.46
N ALA A 59 32.75 37.64 56.29
CA ALA A 59 32.71 36.98 55.00
C ALA A 59 31.25 36.97 54.54
N LEU A 60 30.97 37.72 53.47
CA LEU A 60 29.69 37.73 52.79
C LEU A 60 29.41 36.28 52.36
N ARG A 61 28.55 35.62 53.13
CA ARG A 61 28.08 34.27 52.86
C ARG A 61 27.47 34.26 51.46
N PRO A 62 27.80 33.27 50.59
CA PRO A 62 27.17 33.18 49.27
C PRO A 62 25.65 33.13 49.44
N PRO A 63 24.86 33.86 48.64
CA PRO A 63 23.42 33.85 48.76
C PRO A 63 22.91 32.40 48.64
N PRO A 64 21.93 31.99 49.45
CA PRO A 64 21.44 30.61 49.43
C PRO A 64 20.96 30.28 48.02
N ARG A 65 21.64 29.33 47.36
CA ARG A 65 21.22 28.82 46.05
C ARG A 65 19.81 28.25 46.20
N ARG A 66 18.83 28.92 45.57
CA ARG A 66 17.44 28.48 45.51
C ARG A 66 17.39 27.04 45.03
N ARG A 67 16.76 26.15 45.79
CA ARG A 67 16.55 24.76 45.39
C ARG A 67 15.78 24.76 44.06
N ALA A 68 16.36 24.16 43.02
CA ALA A 68 15.69 24.02 41.73
C ALA A 68 14.35 23.29 41.96
N ARG A 69 13.27 23.77 41.32
CA ARG A 69 11.93 23.15 41.42
C ARG A 69 11.86 21.84 40.62
N GLY A 70 12.80 20.92 40.84
CA GLY A 70 12.97 19.70 40.04
C GLY A 70 11.75 18.78 40.05
N ARG A 71 11.04 18.68 41.18
CA ARG A 71 9.76 17.97 41.25
C ARG A 71 8.69 18.57 40.35
N LEU A 72 8.62 19.90 40.28
CA LEU A 72 7.62 20.61 39.48
C LEU A 72 7.95 20.47 37.99
N VAL A 73 9.23 20.55 37.61
CA VAL A 73 9.69 20.26 36.24
C VAL A 73 9.42 18.80 35.87
N ALA A 74 9.66 17.84 36.77
CA ALA A 74 9.36 16.43 36.53
C ALA A 74 7.85 16.19 36.28
N TRP A 75 6.98 16.80 37.10
CA TRP A 75 5.53 16.74 36.90
C TRP A 75 5.09 17.37 35.57
N ILE A 76 5.62 18.55 35.22
CA ILE A 76 5.34 19.19 33.93
C ILE A 76 5.79 18.29 32.77
N SER A 77 7.00 17.70 32.86
CA SER A 77 7.49 16.79 31.82
C SER A 77 6.65 15.52 31.69
N LEU A 78 6.14 14.99 32.80
CA LEU A 78 5.24 13.83 32.79
C LEU A 78 3.93 14.18 32.09
N VAL A 79 3.31 15.29 32.47
CA VAL A 79 2.06 15.75 31.85
C VAL A 79 2.27 16.04 30.36
N ALA A 80 3.37 16.71 30.00
CA ALA A 80 3.71 16.96 28.61
C ALA A 80 3.91 15.65 27.83
N ALA A 81 4.59 14.66 28.40
CA ALA A 81 4.77 13.36 27.77
C ALA A 81 3.44 12.63 27.55
N VAL A 82 2.54 12.63 28.55
CA VAL A 82 1.20 12.02 28.42
C VAL A 82 0.38 12.72 27.33
N VAL A 83 0.40 14.05 27.27
CA VAL A 83 -0.31 14.81 26.23
C VAL A 83 0.24 14.47 24.84
N VAL A 84 1.56 14.38 24.68
CA VAL A 84 2.18 13.99 23.41
C VAL A 84 1.78 12.56 23.01
N ILE A 85 1.82 11.61 23.94
CA ILE A 85 1.42 10.21 23.68
C ILE A 85 -0.06 10.14 23.31
N ALA A 86 -0.93 10.86 24.01
CA ALA A 86 -2.36 10.91 23.69
C ALA A 86 -2.62 11.51 22.30
N ALA A 87 -1.93 12.59 21.95
CA ALA A 87 -2.02 13.21 20.63
C ALA A 87 -1.53 12.27 19.52
N LEU A 88 -0.39 11.59 19.73
CA LEU A 88 0.14 10.60 18.78
C LEU A 88 -0.80 9.40 18.63
N SER A 89 -1.33 8.88 19.75
CA SER A 89 -2.25 7.74 19.74
C SER A 89 -3.55 8.08 19.00
N TRP A 90 -4.09 9.28 19.22
CA TRP A 90 -5.24 9.78 18.47
C TRP A 90 -4.94 9.88 16.97
N GLY A 91 -3.79 10.45 16.60
CA GLY A 91 -3.37 10.54 15.20
C GLY A 91 -3.25 9.17 14.53
N VAL A 92 -2.67 8.18 15.22
CA VAL A 92 -2.56 6.81 14.71
C VAL A 92 -3.95 6.18 14.53
N LEU A 93 -4.86 6.32 15.49
CA LEU A 93 -6.22 5.77 15.38
C LEU A 93 -6.99 6.40 14.20
N ALA A 94 -6.88 7.72 14.02
CA ALA A 94 -7.50 8.41 12.89
C ALA A 94 -6.97 7.91 11.53
N LEU A 95 -5.64 7.76 11.42
CA LEU A 95 -5.00 7.22 10.21
C LEU A 95 -5.44 5.78 9.95
N VAL A 96 -5.49 4.93 10.98
CA VAL A 96 -5.92 3.53 10.84
C VAL A 96 -7.38 3.44 10.40
N GLY A 97 -8.26 4.33 10.88
CA GLY A 97 -9.65 4.41 10.42
C GLY A 97 -9.73 4.72 8.92
N GLN A 98 -9.07 5.79 8.49
CA GLN A 98 -9.03 6.18 7.06
C GLN A 98 -8.43 5.10 6.16
N HIS A 99 -7.37 4.43 6.63
CA HIS A 99 -6.77 3.32 5.90
C HIS A 99 -7.75 2.15 5.73
N ARG A 100 -8.53 1.81 6.76
CA ARG A 100 -9.50 0.72 6.66
C ARG A 100 -10.61 0.99 5.66
N ASP A 101 -11.12 2.22 5.62
CA ASP A 101 -12.18 2.59 4.68
C ASP A 101 -11.66 2.56 3.24
N ALA A 102 -10.47 3.14 3.01
CA ALA A 102 -9.81 3.10 1.70
C ALA A 102 -9.46 1.65 1.27
N ASP A 103 -9.01 0.81 2.19
CA ASP A 103 -8.70 -0.59 1.92
C ASP A 103 -9.99 -1.39 1.61
N ALA A 104 -11.11 -1.07 2.27
CA ALA A 104 -12.39 -1.72 2.02
C ALA A 104 -12.93 -1.38 0.61
N GLU A 105 -12.85 -0.12 0.20
CA GLU A 105 -13.21 0.32 -1.15
C GLU A 105 -12.34 -0.36 -2.21
N GLN A 106 -11.02 -0.33 -2.04
CA GLN A 106 -10.09 -1.00 -2.96
C GLN A 106 -10.31 -2.52 -3.02
N ALA A 107 -10.61 -3.15 -1.88
CA ALA A 107 -10.92 -4.58 -1.86
C ALA A 107 -12.20 -4.89 -2.64
N ARG A 108 -13.22 -4.03 -2.56
CA ARG A 108 -14.45 -4.17 -3.34
C ARG A 108 -14.19 -4.00 -4.83
N GLU A 109 -13.45 -2.95 -5.23
CA GLU A 109 -13.07 -2.71 -6.62
C GLU A 109 -12.31 -3.89 -7.23
N ARG A 110 -11.35 -4.46 -6.48
CA ARG A 110 -10.60 -5.66 -6.92
C ARG A 110 -11.51 -6.86 -7.13
N ARG A 111 -12.48 -7.10 -6.22
CA ARG A 111 -13.44 -8.20 -6.39
C ARG A 111 -14.28 -8.05 -7.65
N PHE A 112 -14.67 -6.83 -8.04
CA PHE A 112 -15.37 -6.61 -9.31
C PHE A 112 -14.50 -7.00 -10.50
N VAL A 113 -13.24 -6.56 -10.50
CA VAL A 113 -12.27 -6.89 -11.56
C VAL A 113 -11.99 -8.39 -11.62
N ASP A 114 -11.80 -9.03 -10.47
CA ASP A 114 -11.55 -10.47 -10.36
C ASP A 114 -12.77 -11.27 -10.84
N THR A 115 -13.97 -10.86 -10.47
CA THR A 115 -15.22 -11.52 -10.90
C THR A 115 -15.40 -11.40 -12.42
N ALA A 116 -15.19 -10.21 -12.99
CA ALA A 116 -15.26 -10.00 -14.43
C ALA A 116 -14.22 -10.85 -15.18
N THR A 117 -13.00 -10.89 -14.66
CA THR A 117 -11.91 -11.68 -15.23
C THR A 117 -12.24 -13.17 -15.19
N GLN A 118 -12.72 -13.66 -14.05
CA GLN A 118 -13.14 -15.04 -13.87
C GLN A 118 -14.30 -15.41 -14.79
N LEU A 119 -15.28 -14.54 -14.97
CA LEU A 119 -16.39 -14.74 -15.91
C LEU A 119 -15.87 -14.94 -17.34
N VAL A 120 -14.96 -14.08 -17.79
CA VAL A 120 -14.38 -14.16 -19.14
C VAL A 120 -13.56 -15.44 -19.31
N VAL A 121 -12.78 -15.83 -18.30
CA VAL A 121 -12.06 -17.11 -18.31
C VAL A 121 -13.04 -18.28 -18.35
N ASN A 122 -14.11 -18.27 -17.55
CA ASN A 122 -15.14 -19.31 -17.54
C ASN A 122 -15.85 -19.44 -18.90
N MET A 123 -16.02 -18.33 -19.62
CA MET A 123 -16.69 -18.29 -20.92
C MET A 123 -15.83 -18.91 -22.04
N PHE A 124 -14.52 -18.64 -22.01
CA PHE A 124 -13.60 -19.03 -23.10
C PHE A 124 -12.76 -20.27 -22.80
N SER A 125 -12.84 -20.83 -21.59
CA SER A 125 -12.03 -21.99 -21.18
C SER A 125 -12.86 -23.26 -21.09
N TYR A 126 -12.58 -24.21 -21.98
CA TYR A 126 -13.23 -25.52 -21.96
C TYR A 126 -12.37 -26.57 -22.68
N THR A 127 -12.60 -27.84 -22.34
CA THR A 127 -12.06 -29.00 -23.06
C THR A 127 -13.23 -29.86 -23.52
N PRO A 128 -13.06 -30.75 -24.52
CA PRO A 128 -14.13 -31.64 -24.98
C PRO A 128 -14.79 -32.46 -23.86
N ASN A 129 -14.03 -32.81 -22.82
CA ASN A 129 -14.50 -33.63 -21.69
C ASN A 129 -15.20 -32.82 -20.60
N THR A 130 -15.07 -31.48 -20.60
CA THR A 130 -15.57 -30.60 -19.53
C THR A 130 -16.64 -29.62 -20.01
N ILE A 131 -17.18 -29.80 -21.22
CA ILE A 131 -18.14 -28.87 -21.83
C ILE A 131 -19.35 -28.62 -20.93
N ASP A 132 -19.95 -29.68 -20.39
CA ASP A 132 -21.15 -29.55 -19.56
C ASP A 132 -20.86 -28.71 -18.30
N GLU A 133 -19.72 -28.98 -17.66
CA GLU A 133 -19.29 -28.26 -16.48
C GLU A 133 -18.91 -26.81 -16.82
N ALA A 134 -18.19 -26.57 -17.92
CA ALA A 134 -17.75 -25.25 -18.35
C ALA A 134 -18.94 -24.34 -18.69
N VAL A 135 -19.92 -24.85 -19.45
CA VAL A 135 -21.14 -24.11 -19.77
C VAL A 135 -21.94 -23.83 -18.50
N ASN A 136 -22.12 -24.82 -17.62
CA ASN A 136 -22.84 -24.61 -16.36
C ASN A 136 -22.12 -23.60 -15.46
N ARG A 137 -20.78 -23.66 -15.38
CA ARG A 137 -19.96 -22.71 -14.60
C ARG A 137 -20.14 -21.30 -15.12
N PHE A 138 -20.07 -21.12 -16.45
CA PHE A 138 -20.33 -19.84 -17.09
C PHE A 138 -21.73 -19.31 -16.76
N VAL A 139 -22.78 -20.10 -17.02
CA VAL A 139 -24.17 -19.69 -16.75
C VAL A 139 -24.40 -19.38 -15.26
N ASN A 140 -23.87 -20.20 -14.36
CA ASN A 140 -24.02 -20.02 -12.92
C ASN A 140 -23.26 -18.79 -12.38
N SER A 141 -22.22 -18.35 -13.09
CA SER A 141 -21.49 -17.11 -12.79
C SER A 141 -22.19 -15.84 -13.30
N THR A 142 -23.31 -15.98 -14.01
CA THR A 142 -24.14 -14.87 -14.48
C THR A 142 -25.40 -14.67 -13.64
N SER A 143 -26.01 -13.49 -13.76
CA SER A 143 -27.31 -13.17 -13.16
C SER A 143 -28.11 -12.24 -14.09
N GLY A 144 -29.27 -11.77 -13.62
CA GLY A 144 -30.04 -10.75 -14.32
C GLY A 144 -30.45 -11.13 -15.76
N PRO A 145 -30.53 -10.13 -16.67
CA PRO A 145 -30.89 -10.32 -18.07
C PRO A 145 -29.94 -11.27 -18.81
N LEU A 146 -28.63 -11.21 -18.53
CA LEU A 146 -27.66 -12.10 -19.18
C LEU A 146 -27.95 -13.57 -18.88
N ARG A 147 -28.18 -13.92 -17.60
CA ARG A 147 -28.58 -15.29 -17.24
C ARG A 147 -29.92 -15.67 -17.86
N GLY A 148 -30.86 -14.74 -17.91
CA GLY A 148 -32.16 -14.94 -18.57
C GLY A 148 -32.00 -15.33 -20.05
N MET A 149 -31.15 -14.63 -20.80
CA MET A 149 -30.88 -14.92 -22.21
C MET A 149 -30.16 -16.27 -22.41
N LEU A 150 -29.19 -16.59 -21.55
CA LEU A 150 -28.44 -17.85 -21.62
C LEU A 150 -29.30 -19.08 -21.27
N SER A 151 -30.26 -18.92 -20.36
CA SER A 151 -31.15 -20.00 -19.93
C SER A 151 -32.45 -20.08 -20.73
N ALA A 152 -32.75 -19.10 -21.58
CA ALA A 152 -33.95 -19.11 -22.41
C ALA A 152 -33.93 -20.27 -23.42
N ASN A 153 -35.09 -20.86 -23.71
CA ASN A 153 -35.31 -21.79 -24.83
C ASN A 153 -34.29 -22.94 -24.96
N ASN A 154 -33.83 -23.52 -23.85
CA ASN A 154 -32.81 -24.58 -23.83
C ASN A 154 -31.46 -24.16 -24.47
N ASN A 155 -31.16 -22.86 -24.51
CA ASN A 155 -29.91 -22.32 -25.06
C ASN A 155 -28.68 -22.95 -24.40
N VAL A 156 -28.75 -23.28 -23.11
CA VAL A 156 -27.67 -24.00 -22.40
C VAL A 156 -27.32 -25.32 -23.09
N ASP A 157 -28.30 -26.11 -23.48
CA ASP A 157 -28.06 -27.41 -24.12
C ASP A 157 -27.63 -27.24 -25.58
N ASN A 158 -28.15 -26.21 -26.27
CA ASN A 158 -27.69 -25.82 -27.60
C ASN A 158 -26.20 -25.42 -27.57
N LEU A 159 -25.77 -24.63 -26.59
CA LEU A 159 -24.36 -24.23 -26.41
C LEU A 159 -23.46 -25.44 -26.18
N LYS A 160 -23.88 -26.39 -25.33
CA LYS A 160 -23.16 -27.65 -25.14
C LYS A 160 -23.02 -28.41 -26.46
N GLY A 161 -24.09 -28.48 -27.26
CA GLY A 161 -24.07 -29.11 -28.58
C GLY A 161 -23.08 -28.46 -29.54
N LEU A 162 -23.06 -27.14 -29.62
CA LEU A 162 -22.14 -26.38 -30.48
C LEU A 162 -20.67 -26.61 -30.11
N PHE A 163 -20.35 -26.58 -28.82
CA PHE A 163 -18.98 -26.83 -28.37
C PHE A 163 -18.57 -28.29 -28.57
N ARG A 164 -19.47 -29.25 -28.37
CA ARG A 164 -19.20 -30.68 -28.64
C ARG A 164 -18.94 -30.93 -30.13
N ALA A 165 -19.69 -30.27 -31.01
CA ALA A 165 -19.51 -30.40 -32.45
C ALA A 165 -18.14 -29.92 -32.94
N THR A 166 -17.54 -28.96 -32.24
CA THR A 166 -16.24 -28.38 -32.62
C THR A 166 -15.06 -29.25 -32.19
N ASN A 167 -15.23 -30.12 -31.18
CA ASN A 167 -14.19 -31.02 -30.65
C ASN A 167 -12.82 -30.34 -30.39
N ALA A 168 -12.86 -29.08 -29.95
CA ALA A 168 -11.67 -28.28 -29.69
C ALA A 168 -11.50 -28.03 -28.19
N THR A 169 -10.25 -27.80 -27.79
CA THR A 169 -9.93 -27.22 -26.48
C THR A 169 -9.74 -25.72 -26.66
N SER A 170 -10.26 -24.92 -25.73
CA SER A 170 -10.12 -23.48 -25.75
C SER A 170 -9.52 -23.01 -24.43
N GLU A 171 -8.51 -22.16 -24.51
CA GLU A 171 -7.82 -21.56 -23.37
C GLU A 171 -7.84 -20.04 -23.48
N ALA A 172 -8.13 -19.39 -22.35
CA ALA A 172 -8.23 -17.94 -22.25
C ALA A 172 -7.11 -17.39 -21.36
N VAL A 173 -6.35 -16.43 -21.90
CA VAL A 173 -5.31 -15.71 -21.15
C VAL A 173 -5.69 -14.25 -21.06
N ILE A 174 -5.73 -13.74 -19.84
CA ILE A 174 -6.09 -12.35 -19.57
C ILE A 174 -4.84 -11.50 -19.68
N ASN A 175 -4.88 -10.52 -20.59
CA ASN A 175 -3.78 -9.58 -20.79
C ASN A 175 -3.87 -8.39 -19.83
N GLY A 176 -5.09 -8.02 -19.45
CA GLY A 176 -5.34 -6.95 -18.50
C GLY A 176 -6.83 -6.77 -18.25
N ALA A 177 -7.15 -6.28 -17.07
CA ALA A 177 -8.50 -5.91 -16.68
C ALA A 177 -8.45 -4.59 -15.90
N ALA A 178 -9.44 -3.73 -16.11
CA ALA A 178 -9.54 -2.44 -15.46
C ALA A 178 -10.99 -2.09 -15.18
N LEU A 179 -11.24 -1.55 -13.97
CA LEU A 179 -12.52 -0.99 -13.59
C LEU A 179 -12.73 0.35 -14.33
N GLU A 180 -13.83 0.49 -15.05
CA GLU A 180 -14.23 1.72 -15.74
C GLU A 180 -15.02 2.63 -14.80
N GLY A 181 -15.90 2.06 -13.99
CA GLY A 181 -16.68 2.78 -13.00
C GLY A 181 -17.67 1.89 -12.26
N ILE A 182 -18.17 2.38 -11.14
CA ILE A 182 -19.20 1.72 -10.32
C ILE A 182 -20.41 2.65 -10.24
N ASP A 183 -21.57 2.12 -10.60
CA ASP A 183 -22.87 2.72 -10.33
C ASP A 183 -23.35 2.26 -8.95
N THR A 184 -23.35 3.17 -7.99
CA THR A 184 -23.76 2.91 -6.60
C THR A 184 -25.28 2.86 -6.42
N VAL A 185 -26.08 3.24 -7.43
CA VAL A 185 -27.55 3.15 -7.34
C VAL A 185 -28.03 1.75 -7.69
N SER A 186 -27.37 1.11 -8.65
CA SER A 186 -27.72 -0.23 -9.14
C SER A 186 -26.74 -1.32 -8.72
N ASP A 187 -25.73 -0.98 -7.92
CA ASP A 187 -24.64 -1.86 -7.48
C ASP A 187 -23.99 -2.63 -8.65
N ASN A 188 -23.77 -1.90 -9.74
CA ASN A 188 -23.18 -2.43 -10.96
C ASN A 188 -21.82 -1.79 -11.23
N ALA A 189 -20.83 -2.61 -11.54
CA ALA A 189 -19.50 -2.19 -11.95
C ALA A 189 -19.28 -2.50 -13.44
N SER A 190 -18.77 -1.53 -14.20
CA SER A 190 -18.29 -1.76 -15.56
C SER A 190 -16.80 -2.07 -15.53
N VAL A 191 -16.40 -3.22 -16.07
CA VAL A 191 -15.01 -3.67 -16.14
C VAL A 191 -14.63 -3.94 -17.59
N LEU A 192 -13.53 -3.35 -18.04
CA LEU A 192 -12.93 -3.65 -19.33
C LEU A 192 -11.93 -4.79 -19.17
N VAL A 193 -12.12 -5.87 -19.92
CA VAL A 193 -11.25 -7.05 -19.90
C VAL A 193 -10.67 -7.27 -21.30
N SER A 194 -9.36 -7.40 -21.35
CA SER A 194 -8.60 -7.78 -22.55
C SER A 194 -8.17 -9.22 -22.39
N VAL A 195 -8.63 -10.09 -23.29
CA VAL A 195 -8.35 -11.52 -23.27
C VAL A 195 -7.81 -11.96 -24.61
N ARG A 196 -6.95 -12.95 -24.59
CA ARG A 196 -6.45 -13.65 -25.76
C ARG A 196 -6.89 -15.11 -25.65
N VAL A 197 -7.54 -15.61 -26.69
CA VAL A 197 -8.10 -16.96 -26.73
C VAL A 197 -7.35 -17.80 -27.73
N THR A 198 -6.86 -18.95 -27.29
CA THR A 198 -6.18 -19.94 -28.13
C THR A 198 -7.04 -21.18 -28.20
N VAL A 199 -7.36 -21.62 -29.40
CA VAL A 199 -8.12 -22.84 -29.64
C VAL A 199 -7.17 -23.91 -30.16
N ALA A 200 -7.15 -25.07 -29.53
CA ALA A 200 -6.42 -26.25 -29.97
C ALA A 200 -7.38 -27.28 -30.58
N ASP A 201 -6.98 -27.89 -31.70
CA ASP A 201 -7.72 -29.02 -32.29
C ASP A 201 -7.56 -30.30 -31.43
N ILE A 202 -8.24 -31.38 -31.82
CA ILE A 202 -8.17 -32.67 -31.11
C ILE A 202 -6.76 -33.26 -31.06
N ASP A 203 -5.91 -32.92 -32.04
CA ASP A 203 -4.50 -33.31 -32.11
C ASP A 203 -3.59 -32.44 -31.20
N GLY A 204 -4.16 -31.47 -30.47
CA GLY A 204 -3.41 -30.55 -29.60
C GLY A 204 -2.69 -29.43 -30.36
N VAL A 205 -2.98 -29.24 -31.64
CA VAL A 205 -2.38 -28.19 -32.46
C VAL A 205 -3.08 -26.86 -32.20
N ASN A 206 -2.33 -25.89 -31.67
CA ASN A 206 -2.82 -24.55 -31.39
C ASN A 206 -3.06 -23.74 -32.67
N LYS A 207 -4.29 -23.20 -32.81
CA LYS A 207 -4.64 -22.20 -33.82
C LYS A 207 -4.10 -20.82 -33.41
N PRO A 208 -3.98 -19.88 -34.37
CA PRO A 208 -3.59 -18.51 -34.06
C PRO A 208 -4.49 -17.90 -32.98
N SER A 209 -3.84 -17.32 -31.98
CA SER A 209 -4.52 -16.79 -30.81
C SER A 209 -5.22 -15.47 -31.12
N MET A 210 -6.51 -15.37 -30.80
CA MET A 210 -7.36 -14.23 -31.16
C MET A 210 -7.54 -13.27 -29.97
N PRO A 211 -7.31 -11.96 -30.15
CA PRO A 211 -7.55 -10.97 -29.10
C PRO A 211 -9.03 -10.56 -29.07
N TYR A 212 -9.61 -10.52 -27.87
CA TYR A 212 -10.94 -9.99 -27.60
C TYR A 212 -10.88 -8.91 -26.52
N ARG A 213 -11.73 -7.91 -26.68
CA ARG A 213 -11.98 -6.87 -25.68
C ARG A 213 -13.43 -6.96 -25.29
N LEU A 214 -13.70 -7.05 -23.99
CA LEU A 214 -15.05 -7.17 -23.46
C LEU A 214 -15.28 -6.11 -22.39
N ARG A 215 -16.46 -5.52 -22.39
CA ARG A 215 -16.99 -4.76 -21.27
C ARG A 215 -17.93 -5.68 -20.51
N VAL A 216 -17.53 -6.08 -19.31
CA VAL A 216 -18.31 -6.90 -18.40
C VAL A 216 -19.00 -5.99 -17.40
N ILE A 217 -20.32 -6.12 -17.27
CA ILE A 217 -21.06 -5.51 -16.17
C ILE A 217 -21.20 -6.54 -15.07
N VAL A 218 -20.66 -6.25 -13.90
CA VAL A 218 -20.73 -7.10 -12.71
C VAL A 218 -21.73 -6.49 -11.74
N HIS A 219 -22.70 -7.28 -11.29
CA HIS A 219 -23.66 -6.88 -10.27
C HIS A 219 -23.31 -7.53 -8.94
N GLU A 220 -23.33 -6.75 -7.86
CA GLU A 220 -23.26 -7.23 -6.49
C GLU A 220 -24.67 -7.31 -5.90
N ASP A 221 -25.08 -8.50 -5.45
CA ASP A 221 -26.37 -8.68 -4.79
C ASP A 221 -26.33 -8.32 -3.29
N GLU A 222 -27.49 -8.36 -2.63
CA GLU A 222 -27.64 -8.06 -1.19
C GLU A 222 -26.80 -8.96 -0.28
N THR A 223 -26.38 -10.14 -0.76
CA THR A 223 -25.52 -11.07 -0.01
C THR A 223 -24.02 -10.79 -0.22
N GLY A 224 -23.68 -9.79 -1.03
CA GLY A 224 -22.31 -9.45 -1.42
C GLY A 224 -21.73 -10.38 -2.50
N ARG A 225 -22.57 -11.18 -3.16
CA ARG A 225 -22.14 -12.08 -4.23
C ARG A 225 -22.12 -11.30 -5.54
N MET A 226 -20.95 -11.32 -6.19
CA MET A 226 -20.72 -10.66 -7.47
C MET A 226 -20.93 -11.64 -8.63
N THR A 227 -21.65 -11.21 -9.66
CA THR A 227 -21.98 -12.03 -10.84
C THR A 227 -21.99 -11.20 -12.13
N GLY A 228 -21.76 -11.85 -13.27
CA GLY A 228 -21.89 -11.22 -14.58
C GLY A 228 -23.35 -10.88 -14.90
N TYR A 229 -23.68 -9.60 -14.95
CA TYR A 229 -25.04 -9.12 -15.19
C TYR A 229 -25.30 -8.82 -16.67
N ASP A 230 -24.28 -8.34 -17.38
CA ASP A 230 -24.33 -8.04 -18.80
C ASP A 230 -22.91 -8.12 -19.41
N LEU A 231 -22.84 -8.37 -20.72
CA LEU A 231 -21.58 -8.47 -21.46
C LEU A 231 -21.71 -7.74 -22.80
N LYS A 232 -20.80 -6.79 -23.05
CA LYS A 232 -20.81 -5.98 -24.28
C LYS A 232 -19.47 -6.05 -24.99
N TYR A 233 -19.53 -6.07 -26.33
CA TYR A 233 -18.36 -5.90 -27.18
C TYR A 233 -18.21 -4.41 -27.50
N PRO A 234 -17.20 -3.71 -26.94
CA PRO A 234 -17.07 -2.26 -27.07
C PRO A 234 -16.88 -1.77 -28.51
N ASP A 235 -16.39 -2.63 -29.42
CA ASP A 235 -16.17 -2.28 -30.83
C ASP A 235 -17.21 -2.88 -31.79
N GLY A 236 -18.21 -3.62 -31.31
CA GLY A 236 -19.08 -4.45 -32.15
C GLY A 236 -18.31 -5.66 -32.69
N GLY A 237 -18.76 -6.88 -32.38
CA GLY A 237 -18.10 -8.10 -32.87
C GLY A 237 -17.98 -8.10 -34.40
N ASN A 238 -16.81 -8.48 -34.92
CA ASN A 238 -16.65 -8.80 -36.34
C ASN A 238 -17.49 -10.01 -36.74
#